data_AF-A0A916YE10-F1
#
_entry.id   AF-A0A916YE10-F1
#
_cell.length_a   1.000
_cell.length_b   1.000
_cell.length_c   1.000
_cell.angle_alpha   90.00
_cell.angle_beta   90.00
_cell.angle_gamma   90.00
#
_symmetry.space_group_name_H-M   'P 1'
#
loop_
_entity.id
_entity.type
_entity.pdbx_description
1 polymer ?
#
loop_
_entity_poly.entity_id
_entity_poly.type
_entity_poly.pdbx_seq_one_letter_code
_entity_poly.pdbx_strand_id
1 'polypeptide(L)'
;MIGTWYIVGVLAIAFIITFALRALPFAILKPLRESKVVRALSVWMPVGILAILAAETFRSTIVANAAHVIPAAIAAAVTIAAHLLFGRRTLLSVGLGTLTFVVLVNVPI
;
A
#
# COMPACT_ATOMS: atom_id res chain seq x y z
N MET A 1 -5.17 -31.86 -2.91
CA MET A 1 -5.32 -30.75 -3.88
C MET A 1 -6.25 -29.74 -3.26
N ILE A 2 -5.79 -28.52 -3.02
CA ILE A 2 -6.66 -27.44 -2.54
C ILE A 2 -7.65 -27.14 -3.67
N GLY A 3 -8.95 -27.39 -3.45
CA GLY A 3 -9.96 -27.12 -4.46
C GLY A 3 -10.08 -25.61 -4.70
N THR A 4 -10.27 -25.19 -5.96
CA THR A 4 -10.46 -23.78 -6.33
C THR A 4 -11.51 -23.09 -5.45
N TRP A 5 -12.56 -23.83 -5.08
CA TRP A 5 -13.62 -23.36 -4.18
C TRP A 5 -13.14 -22.95 -2.79
N TYR A 6 -12.14 -23.66 -2.23
CA TYR A 6 -11.53 -23.31 -0.96
C TYR A 6 -10.81 -21.95 -1.05
N ILE A 7 -10.04 -21.73 -2.12
CA ILE A 7 -9.31 -20.48 -2.33
C ILE A 7 -10.29 -19.31 -2.48
N VAL A 8 -11.35 -19.49 -3.25
CA VAL A 8 -12.42 -18.50 -3.42
C VAL A 8 -13.08 -18.19 -2.07
N GLY A 9 -13.38 -19.21 -1.27
CA GLY A 9 -13.93 -19.03 0.07
C GLY A 9 -13.03 -18.22 1.00
N VAL A 10 -11.73 -18.55 1.04
CA VAL A 10 -10.74 -17.81 1.85
C VAL A 10 -10.62 -16.35 1.39
N LEU A 11 -10.54 -16.10 0.09
CA LEU A 11 -10.47 -14.74 -0.46
C LEU A 11 -11.73 -13.93 -0.14
N ALA A 12 -12.91 -14.55 -0.27
CA ALA A 12 -14.18 -13.90 0.07
C ALA A 12 -14.25 -13.51 1.55
N ILE A 13 -13.88 -14.43 2.45
CA ILE A 13 -13.87 -14.17 3.90
C ILE A 13 -12.86 -13.08 4.24
N ALA A 14 -11.62 -13.17 3.73
CA ALA A 14 -10.58 -12.16 3.98
C ALA A 14 -10.98 -10.78 3.46
N PHE A 15 -11.61 -10.72 2.28
CA PHE A 15 -12.15 -9.48 1.72
C PHE A 15 -13.24 -8.88 2.61
N ILE A 16 -14.23 -9.69 3.01
CA ILE A 16 -15.33 -9.25 3.88
C ILE A 16 -14.79 -8.74 5.21
N ILE A 17 -13.90 -9.48 5.87
CA ILE A 17 -13.31 -9.06 7.15
C ILE A 17 -12.52 -7.77 6.97
N THR A 18 -11.65 -7.67 5.96
CA THR A 18 -10.85 -6.47 5.73
C THR A 18 -11.71 -5.25 5.43
N PHE A 19 -12.73 -5.42 4.58
CA PHE A 19 -13.66 -4.36 4.22
C PHE A 19 -14.46 -3.92 5.44
N ALA A 20 -15.01 -4.86 6.22
CA ALA A 20 -15.77 -4.57 7.43
C ALA A 20 -14.91 -3.85 8.47
N LEU A 21 -13.73 -4.37 8.80
CA LEU A 21 -12.81 -3.74 9.77
C LEU A 21 -12.37 -2.34 9.36
N ARG A 22 -12.23 -2.08 8.05
CA ARG A 22 -11.92 -0.73 7.55
C ARG A 22 -13.14 0.18 7.53
N ALA A 23 -14.32 -0.31 7.13
CA ALA A 23 -15.53 0.50 7.01
C ALA A 23 -16.18 0.82 8.37
N LEU A 24 -16.09 -0.10 9.33
CA LEU A 24 -16.66 0.01 10.66
C LEU A 24 -16.23 1.29 11.42
N PRO A 25 -14.93 1.65 11.52
CA PRO A 25 -14.53 2.87 12.22
C PRO A 25 -15.14 4.12 11.57
N PHE A 26 -15.23 4.18 10.24
CA PHE A 26 -15.85 5.33 9.56
C PHE A 26 -17.37 5.36 9.71
N ALA A 27 -18.02 4.19 9.74
CA ALA A 27 -19.46 4.10 9.96
C ALA A 27 -19.84 4.61 11.36
N ILE A 28 -19.07 4.23 12.38
CA ILE A 28 -19.26 4.69 13.77
C ILE A 28 -18.96 6.19 13.91
N LEU A 29 -17.95 6.71 13.20
CA LEU A 29 -17.59 8.14 13.23
C LEU A 29 -18.54 9.03 12.40
N LYS A 30 -19.46 8.47 11.62
CA LYS A 30 -20.38 9.22 10.75
C LYS A 30 -21.24 10.27 11.48
N PRO A 31 -21.81 10.02 12.69
CA PRO A 31 -22.58 11.01 13.43
C PRO A 31 -21.72 12.15 13.98
N LEU A 32 -20.42 11.94 14.18
CA LEU A 32 -19.46 12.92 14.69
C LEU A 32 -18.81 13.77 13.57
N ARG A 33 -19.27 13.63 12.30
CA ARG A 33 -18.72 14.38 11.15
C ARG A 33 -18.90 15.90 11.22
N GLU A 34 -19.78 16.39 12.10
CA GLU A 34 -19.95 17.82 12.40
C GLU A 34 -18.69 18.43 13.04
N SER A 35 -17.84 17.61 13.68
CA SER A 35 -16.56 18.05 14.23
C SER A 35 -15.51 18.25 13.14
N LYS A 36 -14.94 19.46 13.06
CA LYS A 36 -13.83 19.81 12.14
C LYS A 36 -12.64 18.86 12.29
N VAL A 37 -12.38 18.36 13.50
CA VAL A 37 -11.25 17.45 13.79
C VAL A 37 -11.48 16.07 13.16
N VAL A 38 -12.67 15.48 13.35
CA VAL A 38 -13.01 14.15 12.80
C VAL A 38 -13.01 14.18 11.28
N ARG A 39 -13.49 15.27 10.68
CA ARG A 39 -13.45 15.46 9.23
C ARG A 39 -12.01 15.58 8.70
N ALA A 40 -11.16 16.34 9.38
CA ALA A 40 -9.74 16.44 9.02
C ALA A 40 -9.05 15.08 9.10
N LEU A 41 -9.18 14.37 10.22
CA LEU A 41 -8.59 13.05 10.40
C LEU A 41 -9.08 12.07 9.32
N SER A 42 -10.38 12.06 9.00
CA SER A 42 -10.95 11.17 7.98
C SER A 42 -10.37 11.41 6.58
N VAL A 43 -10.09 12.66 6.21
CA VAL A 43 -9.48 13.01 4.91
C VAL A 43 -8.00 12.64 4.87
N TRP A 44 -7.29 12.77 5.99
CA TRP A 44 -5.85 12.46 6.07
C TRP A 44 -5.54 10.99 6.36
N MET A 45 -6.52 10.20 6.85
CA MET A 45 -6.33 8.78 7.17
C MET A 45 -5.74 7.94 6.01
N PRO A 46 -6.23 8.03 4.76
CA PRO A 46 -5.66 7.27 3.66
C PRO A 46 -4.17 7.58 3.43
N VAL A 47 -3.80 8.85 3.53
CA VAL A 47 -2.40 9.30 3.38
C VAL A 47 -1.55 8.75 4.53
N GLY A 48 -2.04 8.84 5.77
CA GLY A 48 -1.35 8.30 6.95
C GLY A 48 -1.13 6.80 6.86
N ILE A 49 -2.15 6.03 6.47
CA ILE A 49 -2.06 4.58 6.30
C ILE A 49 -1.03 4.23 5.22
N LEU A 50 -1.07 4.90 4.05
CA LEU A 50 -0.10 4.66 2.99
C LEU A 50 1.34 4.99 3.42
N ALA A 51 1.53 6.06 4.19
CA ALA A 51 2.84 6.41 4.73
C ALA A 51 3.39 5.33 5.68
N ILE A 52 2.55 4.82 6.59
CA ILE A 52 2.93 3.73 7.50
C ILE A 52 3.24 2.44 6.72
N LEU A 53 2.41 2.08 5.75
CA LEU A 53 2.63 0.90 4.90
C LEU A 53 3.93 1.01 4.10
N ALA A 54 4.23 2.18 3.55
CA ALA A 54 5.48 2.41 2.84
C ALA A 54 6.70 2.30 3.77
N ALA A 55 6.63 2.93 4.95
CA ALA A 55 7.69 2.84 5.95
C ALA A 55 7.93 1.38 6.40
N GLU A 56 6.87 0.62 6.66
CA GLU A 56 6.99 -0.79 7.04
C GLU A 56 7.48 -1.66 5.89
N THR A 57 7.11 -1.36 4.65
CA THR A 57 7.62 -2.06 3.47
C THR A 57 9.13 -1.87 3.35
N PHE A 58 9.62 -0.63 3.51
CA PHE A 58 11.05 -0.36 3.55
C PHE A 58 11.73 -1.06 4.72
N ARG A 59 11.17 -0.93 5.94
CA ARG A 59 11.71 -1.57 7.15
C ARG A 59 11.83 -3.08 6.99
N SER A 60 10.75 -3.75 6.61
CA SER A 60 10.70 -5.21 6.43
C SER A 60 11.66 -5.68 5.33
N THR A 61 11.77 -4.94 4.22
CA THR A 61 12.70 -5.24 3.13
C THR A 61 14.16 -5.21 3.60
N ILE A 62 14.53 -4.17 4.35
CA ILE A 62 15.90 -3.97 4.86
C ILE A 62 16.23 -5.02 5.93
N VAL A 63 15.29 -5.31 6.83
CA VAL A 63 15.44 -6.34 7.86
C VAL A 63 15.59 -7.72 7.24
N ALA A 64 14.87 -8.01 6.15
CA ALA A 64 14.99 -9.29 5.45
C ALA A 64 16.36 -9.46 4.77
N ASN A 65 16.87 -8.42 4.09
CA ASN A 65 18.23 -8.41 3.55
C ASN A 65 18.70 -6.96 3.32
N ALA A 66 19.81 -6.59 3.96
CA ALA A 66 20.38 -5.24 3.85
C ALA A 66 20.80 -4.88 2.42
N ALA A 67 21.10 -5.85 1.56
CA ALA A 67 21.42 -5.60 0.15
C ALA A 67 20.25 -5.00 -0.65
N HIS A 68 19.00 -5.18 -0.20
CA HIS A 68 17.81 -4.65 -0.88
C HIS A 68 17.57 -3.15 -0.66
N VAL A 69 18.36 -2.47 0.19
CA VAL A 69 18.25 -1.02 0.43
C VAL A 69 18.42 -0.24 -0.89
N ILE A 70 19.43 -0.61 -1.69
CA ILE A 70 19.75 0.08 -2.95
C ILE A 70 18.62 -0.12 -3.99
N PRO A 71 18.16 -1.36 -4.28
CA PRO A 71 16.97 -1.60 -5.09
C PRO A 71 15.74 -0.82 -4.64
N ALA A 72 15.45 -0.78 -3.33
CA ALA A 72 14.28 -0.10 -2.79
C ALA A 72 14.38 1.43 -2.98
N ALA A 73 15.56 2.02 -2.77
CA ALA A 73 15.79 3.44 -2.99
C ALA A 73 15.64 3.83 -4.47
N ILE A 74 16.18 3.03 -5.39
CA ILE A 74 16.04 3.24 -6.84
C ILE A 74 14.58 3.13 -7.25
N ALA A 75 13.85 2.10 -6.80
CA ALA A 75 12.44 1.93 -7.09
C ALA A 75 11.58 3.10 -6.59
N ALA A 76 11.86 3.64 -5.40
CA ALA A 76 11.19 4.84 -4.89
C ALA A 76 11.51 6.07 -5.73
N ALA A 77 12.77 6.27 -6.14
CA ALA A 77 13.14 7.36 -7.04
C ALA A 77 12.41 7.27 -8.39
N VAL A 78 12.30 6.06 -8.97
CA VAL A 78 11.52 5.82 -10.20
C VAL A 78 10.04 6.09 -9.98
N THR A 79 9.48 5.69 -8.83
CA THR A 79 8.09 5.97 -8.47
C THR A 79 7.83 7.48 -8.44
N ILE A 80 8.71 8.26 -7.80
CA ILE A 80 8.61 9.71 -7.69
C ILE A 80 8.75 10.36 -9.07
N ALA A 81 9.77 9.98 -9.83
CA ALA A 81 10.00 10.50 -11.18
C ALA A 81 8.79 10.23 -12.08
N ALA A 82 8.26 9.01 -12.09
CA ALA A 82 7.07 8.65 -12.86
C ALA A 82 5.82 9.42 -12.38
N HIS A 83 5.65 9.62 -11.07
CA HIS A 83 4.51 10.37 -10.54
C HIS A 83 4.50 11.82 -11.02
N LEU A 84 5.68 12.46 -11.00
CA LEU A 84 5.87 13.84 -11.41
C LEU A 84 5.77 14.02 -12.93
N LEU A 85 6.38 13.12 -13.71
CA LEU A 85 6.47 13.24 -15.16
C LEU A 85 5.16 12.89 -15.89
N PHE A 86 4.40 11.91 -15.37
CA PHE A 86 3.16 11.43 -16.00
C PHE A 86 1.88 12.05 -15.42
N GLY A 87 1.99 13.17 -14.72
CA GLY A 87 0.83 13.98 -14.31
C GLY A 87 -0.09 13.29 -13.29
N ARG A 88 0.48 12.72 -12.22
CA ARG A 88 -0.28 12.13 -11.08
C ARG A 88 -1.08 10.87 -11.39
N ARG A 89 -0.74 10.12 -12.44
CA ARG A 89 -1.29 8.78 -12.67
C ARG A 89 -0.73 7.77 -11.65
N THR A 90 -1.33 7.72 -10.46
CA THR A 90 -0.87 6.91 -9.31
C THR A 90 -0.65 5.45 -9.66
N LEU A 91 -1.56 4.84 -10.44
CA LEU A 91 -1.43 3.43 -10.84
C LEU A 91 -0.19 3.18 -11.70
N LEU A 92 0.15 4.10 -12.61
CA LEU A 92 1.35 3.98 -13.45
C LEU A 92 2.62 4.13 -12.61
N SER A 93 2.67 5.16 -11.76
CA SER A 93 3.82 5.42 -10.89
C SER A 93 4.12 4.24 -9.94
N VAL A 94 3.09 3.72 -9.26
CA VAL A 94 3.23 2.56 -8.37
C VAL A 94 3.64 1.31 -9.15
N GLY A 95 2.97 1.02 -10.27
CA GLY A 95 3.30 -0.16 -11.08
C GLY A 95 4.75 -0.14 -11.58
N LEU A 96 5.23 1.00 -12.07
CA LEU A 96 6.58 1.17 -12.62
C LEU A 96 7.65 1.06 -11.51
N GLY A 97 7.38 1.63 -10.34
CA GLY A 97 8.21 1.47 -9.15
C GLY A 97 8.30 0.02 -8.69
N THR A 98 7.17 -0.66 -8.57
CA THR A 98 7.12 -2.08 -8.17
C THR A 98 7.86 -2.98 -9.16
N LEU A 99 7.67 -2.79 -10.47
CA LEU A 99 8.39 -3.56 -11.49
C LEU A 99 9.89 -3.33 -11.39
N THR A 100 10.34 -2.07 -11.24
CA THR A 100 11.74 -1.74 -11.03
C THR A 100 12.31 -2.48 -9.81
N PHE A 101 11.60 -2.44 -8.67
CA PHE A 101 12.05 -3.12 -7.45
C PHE A 101 12.19 -4.64 -7.66
N VAL A 102 11.16 -5.28 -8.23
CA VAL A 102 11.15 -6.73 -8.47
C VAL A 102 12.29 -7.12 -9.40
N VAL A 103 12.54 -6.35 -10.47
CA VAL A 103 13.65 -6.62 -11.39
C VAL A 103 14.99 -6.49 -10.68
N LEU A 104 15.23 -5.40 -9.93
CA LEU A 104 16.52 -5.19 -9.25
C LEU A 104 16.80 -6.20 -8.13
N VAL A 105 15.77 -6.76 -7.49
CA VAL A 105 15.94 -7.78 -6.45
C VAL A 105 16.15 -9.18 -7.04
N ASN A 106 15.57 -9.48 -8.20
CA ASN A 106 15.64 -10.81 -8.80
C ASN A 106 16.73 -10.95 -9.87
N VAL A 107 17.22 -9.85 -10.43
CA VAL A 107 18.38 -9.87 -11.35
C VAL A 107 19.64 -9.74 -10.50
N PRO A 108 20.52 -10.76 -10.45
CA PRO A 108 21.79 -10.64 -9.76
C PRO A 108 22.60 -9.54 -10.44
N ILE A 109 22.92 -8.50 -9.68
CA ILE A 109 23.95 -7.52 -10.00
C ILE A 109 25.25 -8.00 -9.36
#